data_AF-A0A5C6BK62-F1
#
_entry.id   AF-A0A5C6BK62-F1
#
_cell.length_a   1.000
_cell.length_b   1.000
_cell.length_c   1.000
_cell.angle_alpha   90.00
_cell.angle_beta   90.00
_cell.angle_gamma   90.00
#
_symmetry.space_group_name_H-M   'P 1'
#
loop_
_entity.id
_entity.type
_entity.pdbx_description
1 polymer ?
#
loop_
_entity_poly.entity_id
_entity_poly.type
_entity_poly.pdbx_seq_one_letter_code
_entity_poly.pdbx_strand_id
1 'polypeptide(L)'
;MNLRGLPWRRWAAVVIPVAVVCLLLALLVPAMLRARTEARKTYSRNNLKQIGLAFHNYYDVYQCLPPGAIVREDGVALHGWSSPIVIYFRATPYYQFIDYDLPWDHDLNRYTYCHTEPDYQIPDIDEIATKDGYGLLCYMGNPNLLHRNSSVKFDDMTAGVTHTWMAGEAAGNYQPWAYPFNWRPLGMRLNDGPDSYGRPSGDGAFLLMADGSVPWISNNVEEKVLSDYAAAPPVANADQIAVPSRRFEYSTSIEEWVIDWIDLDKNDDEGWAASEYIVTDIRFHSVIFRSKMKSTPGRALNAADVRRVADKFPKANSLQRDFVIDDDVAEVLAEFKRLAYVRAQSLIVSERGLSAIKRMPALKMLRVGEARAADLAALREALPGCEIRAHSVSED
;
A
#
# COMPACT_ATOMS: atom_id res chain seq x y z
N MET A 1 56.42 -11.53 57.43
CA MET A 1 56.24 -12.35 56.21
C MET A 1 55.54 -11.48 55.17
N ASN A 2 56.31 -10.97 54.21
CA ASN A 2 55.88 -9.90 53.32
C ASN A 2 55.09 -10.50 52.13
N LEU A 3 53.75 -10.46 52.17
CA LEU A 3 52.85 -11.02 51.13
C LEU A 3 52.87 -10.23 49.79
N ARG A 4 53.90 -9.42 49.55
CA ARG A 4 53.97 -8.45 48.44
C ARG A 4 54.50 -9.02 47.11
N GLY A 5 54.90 -10.30 47.06
CA GLY A 5 55.55 -10.89 45.88
C GLY A 5 54.87 -12.12 45.27
N LEU A 6 53.66 -12.48 45.68
CA LEU A 6 53.01 -13.70 45.20
C LEU A 6 52.43 -13.51 43.78
N PRO A 7 52.88 -14.27 42.76
CA PRO A 7 52.51 -14.07 41.36
C PRO A 7 51.00 -14.22 41.12
N TRP A 8 50.31 -15.03 41.92
CA TRP A 8 48.85 -15.21 41.84
C TRP A 8 48.06 -13.95 42.20
N ARG A 9 48.59 -13.01 43.01
CA ARG A 9 47.89 -11.76 43.32
C ARG A 9 47.82 -10.82 42.11
N ARG A 10 48.83 -10.87 41.23
CA ARG A 10 48.85 -10.11 39.97
C ARG A 10 47.86 -10.69 38.97
N TRP A 11 47.74 -12.01 38.92
CA TRP A 11 46.73 -12.70 38.10
C TRP A 11 45.31 -12.51 38.64
N ALA A 12 45.11 -12.59 39.96
CA ALA A 12 43.81 -12.38 40.58
C ALA A 12 43.22 -10.99 40.33
N ALA A 13 44.06 -9.95 40.30
CA ALA A 13 43.65 -8.58 39.99
C ALA A 13 43.11 -8.40 38.55
N VAL A 14 43.42 -9.32 37.64
CA VAL A 14 42.91 -9.32 36.25
C VAL A 14 41.78 -10.32 36.08
N VAL A 15 41.93 -11.53 36.63
CA VAL A 15 40.96 -12.63 36.46
C VAL A 15 39.63 -12.33 37.14
N ILE A 16 39.62 -11.76 38.35
CA ILE A 16 38.36 -11.50 39.07
C ILE A 16 37.49 -10.47 38.34
N PRO A 17 38.00 -9.29 37.93
CA PRO A 17 37.20 -8.34 37.16
C PRO A 17 36.69 -8.92 35.83
N VAL A 18 37.53 -9.66 35.11
CA VAL A 18 37.12 -10.32 33.85
C VAL A 18 36.01 -11.34 34.10
N ALA A 19 36.13 -12.18 35.14
CA ALA A 19 35.10 -13.15 35.51
C ALA A 19 33.77 -12.48 35.88
N VAL A 20 33.82 -11.35 36.61
CA VAL A 20 32.63 -10.56 36.94
C VAL A 20 32.00 -9.97 35.68
N VAL A 21 32.78 -9.40 34.76
CA VAL A 21 32.26 -8.86 33.49
C VAL A 21 31.63 -9.98 32.64
N CYS A 22 32.28 -11.14 32.53
CA CYS A 22 31.71 -12.30 31.82
C CYS A 22 30.38 -12.76 32.45
N LEU A 23 30.29 -12.80 33.78
CA LEU A 23 29.04 -13.14 34.48
C LEU A 23 27.94 -12.09 34.23
N LEU A 24 28.27 -10.81 34.30
CA LEU A 24 27.33 -9.72 34.01
C LEU A 24 26.82 -9.80 32.57
N LEU A 25 27.72 -10.02 31.59
CA LEU A 25 27.33 -10.21 30.19
C LEU A 25 26.45 -11.46 30.01
N ALA A 26 26.79 -12.58 30.67
CA ALA A 26 25.99 -13.81 30.60
C ALA A 26 24.55 -13.61 31.11
N LEU A 27 24.34 -12.73 32.10
CA LEU A 27 23.00 -12.37 32.59
C LEU A 27 22.31 -11.31 31.70
N LEU A 28 23.08 -10.39 31.12
CA LEU A 28 22.54 -9.24 30.38
C LEU A 28 22.11 -9.59 28.95
N VAL A 29 22.85 -10.45 28.24
CA VAL A 29 22.51 -10.86 26.86
C VAL A 29 21.11 -11.48 26.77
N PRO A 30 20.73 -12.52 27.56
CA PRO A 30 19.39 -13.09 27.45
C PRO A 30 18.28 -12.11 27.83
N ALA A 31 18.53 -11.21 28.78
CA ALA A 31 17.57 -10.16 29.15
C ALA A 31 17.34 -9.16 28.01
N MET A 32 18.41 -8.73 27.33
CA MET A 32 18.33 -7.83 26.17
C MET A 32 17.56 -8.48 25.01
N LEU A 33 17.78 -9.78 24.76
CA LEU A 33 17.05 -10.50 23.71
C LEU A 33 15.54 -10.58 24.02
N ARG A 34 15.17 -10.93 25.26
CA ARG A 34 13.76 -10.93 25.71
C ARG A 34 13.12 -9.55 25.54
N ALA A 35 13.82 -8.49 25.95
CA ALA A 35 13.34 -7.12 25.80
C ALA A 35 13.08 -6.74 24.33
N ARG A 36 13.96 -7.17 23.41
CA ARG A 36 13.77 -6.94 21.97
C ARG A 36 12.55 -7.69 21.42
N THR A 37 12.36 -8.96 21.77
CA THR A 37 11.20 -9.74 21.34
C THR A 37 9.89 -9.11 21.83
N GLU A 38 9.83 -8.67 23.09
CA GLU A 38 8.65 -7.99 23.64
C GLU A 38 8.41 -6.61 23.01
N ALA A 39 9.47 -5.88 22.66
CA ALA A 39 9.35 -4.62 21.91
C ALA A 39 8.75 -4.85 20.52
N ARG A 40 9.17 -5.91 19.81
CA ARG A 40 8.61 -6.27 18.50
C ARG A 40 7.15 -6.70 18.57
N LYS A 41 6.76 -7.46 19.62
CA LYS A 41 5.36 -7.76 19.90
C LYS A 41 4.55 -6.49 20.16
N THR A 42 5.10 -5.56 20.94
CA THR A 42 4.46 -4.28 21.25
C THR A 42 4.21 -3.45 19.99
N TYR A 43 5.18 -3.40 19.08
CA TYR A 43 5.04 -2.69 17.80
C TYR A 43 3.98 -3.34 16.91
N SER A 44 4.01 -4.67 16.75
CA SER A 44 3.00 -5.41 15.97
C SER A 44 1.58 -5.22 16.51
N ARG A 45 1.43 -5.27 17.85
CA ARG A 45 0.17 -4.95 18.52
C ARG A 45 -0.28 -3.52 18.23
N ASN A 46 0.64 -2.56 18.19
CA ASN A 46 0.33 -1.18 17.84
C ASN A 46 -0.08 -1.04 16.36
N ASN A 47 0.53 -1.76 15.44
CA ASN A 47 0.15 -1.80 14.03
C ASN A 47 -1.31 -2.28 13.88
N LEU A 48 -1.67 -3.39 14.54
CA LEU A 48 -3.09 -3.83 14.59
C LEU A 48 -4.02 -2.81 15.25
N LYS A 49 -3.54 -2.04 16.25
CA LYS A 49 -4.32 -0.93 16.82
C LYS A 49 -4.53 0.21 15.81
N GLN A 50 -3.54 0.52 14.97
CA GLN A 50 -3.70 1.49 13.88
C GLN A 50 -4.69 0.98 12.83
N ILE A 51 -4.60 -0.31 12.45
CA ILE A 51 -5.57 -0.97 11.56
C ILE A 51 -6.99 -0.91 12.16
N GLY A 52 -7.15 -1.23 13.45
CA GLY A 52 -8.42 -1.12 14.16
C GLY A 52 -8.99 0.30 14.14
N LEU A 53 -8.16 1.30 14.46
CA LEU A 53 -8.56 2.70 14.38
C LEU A 53 -9.00 3.08 12.97
N ALA A 54 -8.29 2.63 11.94
CA ALA A 54 -8.65 2.88 10.55
C ALA A 54 -9.97 2.20 10.15
N PHE A 55 -10.25 0.99 10.63
CA PHE A 55 -11.55 0.35 10.45
C PHE A 55 -12.68 1.15 11.10
N HIS A 56 -12.50 1.63 12.34
CA HIS A 56 -13.50 2.45 13.00
C HIS A 56 -13.71 3.80 12.30
N ASN A 57 -12.64 4.46 11.85
CA ASN A 57 -12.76 5.72 11.10
C ASN A 57 -13.47 5.52 9.75
N TYR A 58 -13.21 4.40 9.06
CA TYR A 58 -13.96 4.03 7.86
C TYR A 58 -15.44 3.80 8.20
N TYR A 59 -15.72 3.04 9.26
CA TYR A 59 -17.07 2.76 9.71
C TYR A 59 -17.85 4.04 10.06
N ASP A 60 -17.23 5.02 10.72
CA ASP A 60 -17.87 6.29 11.06
C ASP A 60 -18.35 7.06 9.82
N VAL A 61 -17.62 6.96 8.70
CA VAL A 61 -17.97 7.63 7.44
C VAL A 61 -18.97 6.81 6.60
N TYR A 62 -18.73 5.51 6.45
CA TYR A 62 -19.45 4.66 5.50
C TYR A 62 -20.54 3.78 6.14
N GLN A 63 -20.61 3.73 7.47
CA GLN A 63 -21.59 2.98 8.26
C GLN A 63 -21.56 1.46 8.04
N CYS A 64 -20.44 0.95 7.53
CA CYS A 64 -20.11 -0.46 7.38
C CYS A 64 -18.59 -0.65 7.42
N LEU A 65 -18.12 -1.87 7.66
CA LEU A 65 -16.73 -2.24 7.46
C LEU A 65 -16.39 -2.19 5.96
N PRO A 66 -15.11 -1.93 5.60
CA PRO A 66 -14.71 -1.95 4.21
C PRO A 66 -14.95 -3.32 3.58
N PRO A 67 -15.33 -3.38 2.29
CA PRO A 67 -15.46 -4.64 1.59
C PRO A 67 -14.14 -5.39 1.60
N GLY A 68 -14.19 -6.70 1.81
CA GLY A 68 -13.01 -7.57 1.75
C GLY A 68 -12.28 -7.44 0.42
N ALA A 69 -13.04 -7.61 -0.67
CA ALA A 69 -12.64 -7.30 -2.03
C ALA A 69 -13.79 -6.61 -2.74
N ILE A 70 -13.48 -5.64 -3.59
CA ILE A 70 -14.42 -5.11 -4.58
C ILE A 70 -14.18 -5.87 -5.88
N VAL A 71 -15.18 -6.62 -6.34
CA VAL A 71 -15.13 -7.39 -7.59
C VAL A 71 -16.32 -6.99 -8.45
N ARG A 72 -16.03 -6.53 -9.67
CA ARG A 72 -17.05 -6.14 -10.65
C ARG A 72 -17.84 -7.37 -11.14
N GLU A 73 -18.99 -7.11 -11.76
CA GLU A 73 -19.86 -8.16 -12.32
C GLU A 73 -19.15 -8.99 -13.40
N ASP A 74 -18.19 -8.41 -14.12
CA ASP A 74 -17.34 -9.08 -15.11
C ASP A 74 -16.23 -9.94 -14.49
N GLY A 75 -16.17 -10.03 -13.15
CA GLY A 75 -15.18 -10.78 -12.40
C GLY A 75 -13.85 -10.05 -12.18
N VAL A 76 -13.70 -8.81 -12.67
CA VAL A 76 -12.47 -8.04 -12.49
C VAL A 76 -12.36 -7.56 -11.04
N ALA A 77 -11.27 -7.97 -10.38
CA ALA A 77 -10.98 -7.58 -9.01
C ALA A 77 -10.38 -6.16 -8.98
N LEU A 78 -11.05 -5.27 -8.25
CA LEU A 78 -10.66 -3.87 -8.09
C LEU A 78 -9.70 -3.70 -6.91
N HIS A 79 -10.18 -3.71 -5.67
CA HIS A 79 -9.37 -3.38 -4.49
C HIS A 79 -9.73 -4.26 -3.29
N GLY A 80 -8.80 -4.43 -2.35
CA GLY A 80 -9.03 -5.13 -1.08
C GLY A 80 -9.35 -4.18 0.07
N TRP A 81 -9.74 -4.72 1.22
CA TRP A 81 -10.08 -3.97 2.43
C TRP A 81 -8.97 -3.03 2.92
N SER A 82 -7.71 -3.35 2.64
CA SER A 82 -6.52 -2.56 3.01
C SER A 82 -6.39 -1.26 2.21
N SER A 83 -6.90 -1.21 0.98
CA SER A 83 -6.81 -0.02 0.14
C SER A 83 -7.64 1.16 0.67
N PRO A 84 -8.95 1.03 0.96
CA PRO A 84 -9.77 2.17 1.40
C PRO A 84 -9.42 2.66 2.81
N ILE A 85 -8.84 1.82 3.68
CA ILE A 85 -8.52 2.23 5.05
C ILE A 85 -7.18 2.94 5.18
N VAL A 86 -6.29 2.84 4.18
CA VAL A 86 -4.94 3.44 4.22
C VAL A 86 -4.98 4.96 4.45
N ILE A 87 -6.10 5.60 4.09
CA ILE A 87 -6.32 7.04 4.25
C ILE A 87 -6.35 7.47 5.71
N TYR A 88 -6.71 6.53 6.59
CA TYR A 88 -6.85 6.75 8.04
C TYR A 88 -5.59 6.39 8.82
N PHE A 89 -4.53 5.96 8.13
CA PHE A 89 -3.20 5.80 8.73
C PHE A 89 -2.47 7.14 8.83
N ARG A 90 -1.22 7.08 9.29
CA ARG A 90 -0.36 8.22 9.60
C ARG A 90 -0.08 9.09 8.37
N ALA A 91 -1.00 9.99 8.02
CA ALA A 91 -0.86 11.03 6.98
C ALA A 91 -0.21 10.54 5.67
N THR A 92 -0.56 9.32 5.25
CA THR A 92 0.04 8.66 4.10
C THR A 92 -0.51 9.30 2.82
N PRO A 93 0.31 9.93 1.95
CA PRO A 93 -0.21 10.58 0.74
C PRO A 93 -0.61 9.58 -0.34
N TYR A 94 -0.45 8.27 -0.13
CA TYR A 94 -0.65 7.23 -1.14
C TYR A 94 -2.08 7.14 -1.65
N TYR A 95 -3.06 7.38 -0.79
CA TYR A 95 -4.47 7.19 -1.16
C TYR A 95 -4.94 8.04 -2.34
N GLN A 96 -4.43 9.26 -2.47
CA GLN A 96 -4.80 10.17 -3.55
C GLN A 96 -4.33 9.67 -4.93
N PHE A 97 -3.41 8.70 -4.95
CA PHE A 97 -2.86 8.10 -6.16
C PHE A 97 -3.49 6.74 -6.49
N ILE A 98 -4.44 6.26 -5.68
CA ILE A 98 -5.20 5.03 -5.99
C ILE A 98 -6.42 5.43 -6.82
N ASP A 99 -6.52 4.87 -8.02
CA ASP A 99 -7.73 4.89 -8.83
C ASP A 99 -8.62 3.71 -8.47
N TYR A 100 -9.68 3.98 -7.70
CA TYR A 100 -10.60 2.96 -7.21
C TYR A 100 -11.46 2.32 -8.32
N ASP A 101 -11.54 2.93 -9.50
CA ASP A 101 -12.28 2.39 -10.65
C ASP A 101 -11.44 1.41 -11.48
N LEU A 102 -10.13 1.39 -11.28
CA LEU A 102 -9.21 0.53 -12.01
C LEU A 102 -8.80 -0.68 -11.17
N PRO A 103 -8.47 -1.82 -11.81
CA PRO A 103 -7.93 -2.98 -11.12
C PRO A 103 -6.72 -2.62 -10.25
N TRP A 104 -6.53 -3.31 -9.13
CA TRP A 104 -5.38 -3.12 -8.24
C TRP A 104 -4.04 -3.30 -8.96
N ASP A 105 -3.98 -4.20 -9.94
CA ASP A 105 -2.77 -4.53 -10.70
C ASP A 105 -2.62 -3.71 -11.99
N HIS A 106 -3.49 -2.73 -12.22
CA HIS A 106 -3.36 -1.77 -13.31
C HIS A 106 -2.08 -0.92 -13.16
N ASP A 107 -1.39 -0.62 -14.27
CA ASP A 107 -0.12 0.12 -14.27
C ASP A 107 -0.17 1.43 -13.48
N LEU A 108 -1.28 2.17 -13.59
CA LEU A 108 -1.51 3.42 -12.86
C LEU A 108 -1.57 3.25 -11.33
N ASN A 109 -2.13 2.13 -10.85
CA ASN A 109 -2.25 1.82 -9.43
C ASN A 109 -0.97 1.17 -8.89
N ARG A 110 -0.21 0.50 -9.76
CA ARG A 110 1.00 -0.24 -9.40
C ARG A 110 2.02 0.63 -8.68
N TYR A 111 2.24 1.86 -9.14
CA TYR A 111 3.14 2.81 -8.48
C TYR A 111 2.82 2.95 -6.99
N THR A 112 1.54 3.14 -6.65
CA THR A 112 1.11 3.33 -5.27
C THR A 112 1.31 2.04 -4.48
N TYR A 113 0.90 0.91 -5.04
CA TYR A 113 0.93 -0.38 -4.37
C TYR A 113 2.33 -1.01 -4.22
N CYS A 114 3.34 -0.49 -4.91
CA CYS A 114 4.74 -0.87 -4.68
C CYS A 114 5.36 -0.24 -3.43
N HIS A 115 4.69 0.72 -2.78
CA HIS A 115 5.14 1.26 -1.52
C HIS A 115 4.85 0.28 -0.38
N THR A 116 5.81 0.13 0.54
CA THR A 116 5.56 -0.51 1.83
C THR A 116 4.83 0.44 2.75
N GLU A 117 3.83 -0.09 3.45
CA GLU A 117 3.16 0.60 4.55
C GLU A 117 3.65 -0.03 5.86
N PRO A 118 4.42 0.69 6.70
CA PRO A 118 4.94 0.16 7.96
C PRO A 118 3.86 -0.42 8.88
N ASP A 119 2.66 0.15 8.87
CA ASP A 119 1.53 -0.35 9.67
C ASP A 119 1.00 -1.71 9.16
N TYR A 120 1.37 -2.13 7.93
CA TYR A 120 1.05 -3.43 7.35
C TYR A 120 2.14 -4.51 7.51
N GLN A 121 3.25 -4.17 8.16
CA GLN A 121 4.37 -5.09 8.40
C GLN A 121 4.33 -5.66 9.82
N ILE A 122 4.92 -6.85 10.00
CA ILE A 122 5.28 -7.38 11.33
C ILE A 122 6.80 -7.26 11.47
N PRO A 123 7.33 -6.65 12.54
CA PRO A 123 8.78 -6.39 12.68
C PRO A 123 9.72 -7.61 12.70
N ASP A 124 9.17 -8.82 12.78
CA ASP A 124 9.93 -10.08 12.76
C ASP A 124 10.10 -10.66 11.36
N ILE A 125 9.51 -10.03 10.34
CA ILE A 125 9.52 -10.49 8.95
C ILE A 125 10.52 -9.65 8.17
N ASP A 126 11.46 -10.32 7.49
CA ASP A 126 12.46 -9.65 6.65
C ASP A 126 11.91 -9.34 5.24
N GLU A 127 10.94 -10.12 4.77
CA GLU A 127 10.22 -9.87 3.53
C GLU A 127 9.31 -8.65 3.64
N ILE A 128 9.50 -7.66 2.75
CA ILE A 128 8.73 -6.42 2.76
C ILE A 128 7.91 -6.22 1.48
N ALA A 129 8.26 -6.93 0.41
CA ALA A 129 7.61 -6.82 -0.89
C ALA A 129 7.55 -8.16 -1.63
N THR A 130 6.75 -8.22 -2.68
CA THR A 130 6.83 -9.29 -3.68
C THR A 130 7.98 -9.04 -4.65
N LYS A 131 8.46 -10.08 -5.34
CA LYS A 131 9.50 -9.95 -6.38
C LYS A 131 9.09 -9.06 -7.54
N ASP A 132 7.79 -8.97 -7.83
CA ASP A 132 7.26 -8.05 -8.83
C ASP A 132 7.02 -6.63 -8.28
N GLY A 133 7.37 -6.37 -7.01
CA GLY A 133 7.56 -5.05 -6.44
C GLY A 133 6.43 -4.54 -5.53
N TYR A 134 5.35 -5.29 -5.36
CA TYR A 134 4.24 -4.86 -4.50
C TYR A 134 4.58 -4.95 -3.02
N GLY A 135 4.24 -3.93 -2.23
CA GLY A 135 4.42 -3.97 -0.78
C GLY A 135 3.56 -5.07 -0.13
N LEU A 136 4.10 -5.76 0.87
CA LEU A 136 3.38 -6.84 1.54
C LEU A 136 2.39 -6.33 2.60
N LEU A 137 1.38 -7.16 2.82
CA LEU A 137 0.48 -7.11 3.97
C LEU A 137 0.68 -8.39 4.79
N CYS A 138 1.10 -8.20 6.04
CA CYS A 138 1.38 -9.28 6.99
C CYS A 138 0.18 -9.62 7.88
N TYR A 139 -0.99 -9.03 7.60
CA TYR A 139 -2.23 -9.23 8.34
C TYR A 139 -3.32 -9.74 7.40
N MET A 140 -4.19 -10.62 7.88
CA MET A 140 -5.25 -11.20 7.05
C MET A 140 -6.61 -10.97 7.70
N GLY A 141 -7.56 -10.53 6.88
CA GLY A 141 -8.91 -10.21 7.33
C GLY A 141 -9.75 -11.44 7.69
N ASN A 142 -10.75 -11.23 8.54
CA ASN A 142 -11.78 -12.22 8.82
C ASN A 142 -12.72 -12.36 7.61
N PRO A 143 -12.79 -13.53 6.94
CA PRO A 143 -13.65 -13.72 5.77
C PRO A 143 -15.13 -13.49 6.07
N ASN A 144 -15.58 -13.69 7.30
CA ASN A 144 -16.98 -13.43 7.66
C ASN A 144 -17.33 -11.94 7.59
N LEU A 145 -16.36 -11.05 7.81
CA LEU A 145 -16.56 -9.59 7.80
C LEU A 145 -16.06 -8.96 6.48
N LEU A 146 -14.92 -9.45 6.01
CA LEU A 146 -14.12 -8.90 4.92
C LEU A 146 -14.07 -9.91 3.76
N HIS A 147 -15.23 -10.23 3.20
CA HIS A 147 -15.36 -11.05 1.98
C HIS A 147 -15.67 -10.22 0.74
N ARG A 148 -15.81 -10.90 -0.40
CA ARG A 148 -16.16 -10.29 -1.68
C ARG A 148 -17.44 -9.46 -1.58
N ASN A 149 -17.32 -8.19 -1.96
CA ASN A 149 -18.38 -7.19 -1.99
C ASN A 149 -19.16 -7.06 -0.67
N SER A 150 -18.49 -7.31 0.46
CA SER A 150 -19.13 -7.23 1.79
C SER A 150 -19.46 -5.78 2.19
N SER A 151 -20.46 -5.62 3.05
CA SER A 151 -20.86 -4.36 3.68
C SER A 151 -21.39 -4.63 5.08
N VAL A 152 -20.54 -5.26 5.90
CA VAL A 152 -20.91 -5.76 7.23
C VAL A 152 -20.94 -4.63 8.25
N LYS A 153 -21.95 -4.61 9.12
CA LYS A 153 -22.10 -3.63 10.19
C LYS A 153 -21.72 -4.20 11.55
N PHE A 154 -21.37 -3.35 12.52
CA PHE A 154 -21.18 -3.80 13.90
C PHE A 154 -22.47 -4.42 14.48
N ASP A 155 -23.64 -3.94 14.07
CA ASP A 155 -24.94 -4.51 14.46
C ASP A 155 -25.15 -5.95 13.97
N ASP A 156 -24.48 -6.37 12.89
CA ASP A 156 -24.56 -7.74 12.37
C ASP A 156 -23.78 -8.74 13.24
N MET A 157 -22.92 -8.24 14.15
CA MET A 157 -22.07 -9.04 15.03
C MET A 157 -22.83 -9.51 16.27
N THR A 158 -23.78 -10.43 16.08
CA THR A 158 -24.70 -10.86 17.16
C THR A 158 -24.01 -11.61 18.31
N ALA A 159 -22.76 -12.08 18.13
CA ALA A 159 -21.93 -12.61 19.21
C ALA A 159 -21.30 -11.51 20.10
N GLY A 160 -21.42 -10.25 19.69
CA GLY A 160 -20.83 -9.09 20.34
C GLY A 160 -19.44 -8.75 19.81
N VAL A 161 -19.12 -7.46 19.75
CA VAL A 161 -17.85 -6.94 19.21
C VAL A 161 -16.59 -7.40 19.95
N THR A 162 -16.71 -7.85 21.20
CA THR A 162 -15.58 -8.41 21.98
C THR A 162 -15.30 -9.88 21.65
N HIS A 163 -16.21 -10.56 20.95
CA HIS A 163 -16.07 -11.96 20.52
C HIS A 163 -15.96 -12.11 19.01
N THR A 164 -15.97 -11.00 18.27
CA THR A 164 -15.82 -10.96 16.82
C THR A 164 -14.48 -10.33 16.47
N TRP A 165 -13.63 -11.07 15.74
CA TRP A 165 -12.32 -10.58 15.29
C TRP A 165 -12.41 -10.02 13.87
N MET A 166 -11.59 -9.02 13.54
CA MET A 166 -11.56 -8.34 12.25
C MET A 166 -10.36 -8.72 11.39
N ALA A 167 -9.17 -8.82 11.99
CA ALA A 167 -7.93 -9.18 11.29
C ALA A 167 -6.97 -9.85 12.27
N GLY A 168 -5.93 -10.50 11.77
CA GLY A 168 -4.90 -11.11 12.59
C GLY A 168 -3.57 -11.24 11.89
N GLU A 169 -2.52 -11.50 12.66
CA GLU A 169 -1.16 -11.74 12.15
C GLU A 169 -1.11 -13.02 11.31
N ALA A 170 -0.65 -12.91 10.07
CA ALA A 170 -0.47 -14.06 9.19
C ALA A 170 0.82 -14.81 9.54
N ALA A 171 0.79 -16.15 9.56
CA ALA A 171 1.98 -16.96 9.79
C ALA A 171 2.93 -16.99 8.58
N GLY A 172 2.41 -16.66 7.40
CA GLY A 172 3.11 -16.75 6.12
C GLY A 172 2.14 -16.53 4.96
N ASN A 173 2.60 -16.92 3.76
CA ASN A 173 1.87 -16.70 2.51
C ASN A 173 1.28 -15.28 2.44
N TYR A 174 2.11 -14.30 2.81
CA TYR A 174 1.81 -12.88 2.74
C TYR A 174 1.40 -12.49 1.32
N GLN A 175 0.54 -11.49 1.23
CA GLN A 175 -0.03 -11.03 -0.04
C GLN A 175 0.26 -9.55 -0.18
N PRO A 176 0.30 -9.00 -1.40
CA PRO A 176 0.33 -7.56 -1.60
C PRO A 176 -0.79 -6.87 -0.82
N TRP A 177 -0.54 -5.73 -0.18
CA TRP A 177 -1.63 -4.94 0.41
C TRP A 177 -2.62 -4.43 -0.65
N ALA A 178 -2.23 -4.48 -1.92
CA ALA A 178 -3.06 -4.22 -3.10
C ALA A 178 -4.00 -5.37 -3.46
N TYR A 179 -3.61 -6.61 -3.14
CA TYR A 179 -4.30 -7.79 -3.62
C TYR A 179 -5.69 -7.86 -2.98
N PRO A 180 -6.78 -7.98 -3.75
CA PRO A 180 -8.11 -7.84 -3.17
C PRO A 180 -8.48 -8.93 -2.17
N PHE A 181 -7.93 -10.14 -2.33
CA PHE A 181 -8.37 -11.32 -1.57
C PHE A 181 -7.54 -11.57 -0.30
N ASN A 182 -7.26 -10.51 0.46
CA ASN A 182 -6.42 -10.49 1.66
C ASN A 182 -7.15 -10.99 2.94
N TRP A 183 -7.83 -12.12 2.85
CA TRP A 183 -8.49 -12.80 3.98
C TRP A 183 -8.21 -14.29 3.94
N ARG A 184 -8.40 -14.95 5.09
CA ARG A 184 -8.37 -16.43 5.18
C ARG A 184 -9.14 -16.89 6.42
N PRO A 185 -9.72 -18.11 6.40
CA PRO A 185 -10.41 -18.63 7.57
C PRO A 185 -9.44 -18.77 8.76
N LEU A 186 -9.94 -18.50 9.95
CA LEU A 186 -9.20 -18.82 11.17
C LEU A 186 -9.19 -20.35 11.33
N GLY A 187 -7.99 -20.93 11.31
CA GLY A 187 -7.80 -22.37 11.46
C GLY A 187 -8.03 -22.87 12.89
N MET A 188 -8.02 -24.19 13.07
CA MET A 188 -8.14 -24.82 14.39
C MET A 188 -6.88 -24.63 15.26
N ARG A 189 -5.74 -24.26 14.66
CA ARG A 189 -4.45 -24.06 15.32
C ARG A 189 -3.72 -22.86 14.73
N LEU A 190 -2.99 -22.13 15.57
CA LEU A 190 -2.08 -21.07 15.14
C LEU A 190 -0.75 -21.67 14.68
N ASN A 191 -0.02 -20.97 13.83
CA ASN A 191 1.29 -21.40 13.31
C ASN A 191 1.27 -22.81 12.67
N ASP A 192 0.11 -23.27 12.18
CA ASP A 192 -0.09 -24.56 11.53
C ASP A 192 0.19 -24.45 10.02
N GLY A 193 1.39 -23.99 9.70
CA GLY A 193 1.83 -23.72 8.33
C GLY A 193 1.53 -22.31 7.82
N PRO A 194 1.98 -21.99 6.59
CA PRO A 194 2.02 -20.62 6.09
C PRO A 194 0.65 -20.05 5.74
N ASP A 195 -0.39 -20.88 5.55
CA ASP A 195 -1.77 -20.42 5.35
C ASP A 195 -2.52 -20.18 6.68
N SER A 196 -1.89 -20.36 7.84
CA SER A 196 -2.50 -20.09 9.15
C SER A 196 -2.28 -18.65 9.64
N TYR A 197 -2.89 -18.32 10.78
CA TYR A 197 -2.53 -17.14 11.57
C TYR A 197 -1.40 -17.48 12.54
N GLY A 198 -0.47 -16.56 12.77
CA GLY A 198 0.75 -16.86 13.50
C GLY A 198 1.83 -15.80 13.41
N ARG A 199 3.02 -16.14 13.91
CA ARG A 199 4.24 -15.36 13.84
C ARG A 199 5.44 -16.28 13.60
N PRO A 200 6.55 -15.77 13.05
CA PRO A 200 7.79 -16.56 12.91
C PRO A 200 8.31 -17.19 14.21
N SER A 201 8.00 -16.60 15.38
CA SER A 201 8.35 -17.16 16.70
C SER A 201 7.59 -18.43 17.07
N GLY A 202 6.46 -18.72 16.43
CA GLY A 202 5.66 -19.93 16.65
C GLY A 202 4.92 -20.00 18.00
N ASP A 203 4.95 -18.93 18.80
CA ASP A 203 4.42 -18.90 20.17
C ASP A 203 2.97 -18.38 20.28
N GLY A 204 2.44 -17.81 19.20
CA GLY A 204 1.07 -17.30 19.14
C GLY A 204 0.85 -16.33 18.00
N ALA A 205 -0.21 -15.52 18.11
CA ALA A 205 -0.56 -14.44 17.21
C ALA A 205 -1.37 -13.38 17.95
N PHE A 206 -1.28 -12.12 17.51
CA PHE A 206 -2.29 -11.12 17.84
C PHE A 206 -3.48 -11.21 16.89
N LEU A 207 -4.68 -11.11 17.45
CA LEU A 207 -5.92 -10.86 16.72
C LEU A 207 -6.41 -9.46 17.06
N LEU A 208 -6.96 -8.75 16.07
CA LEU A 208 -7.69 -7.51 16.27
C LEU A 208 -9.17 -7.83 16.43
N MET A 209 -9.75 -7.45 17.55
CA MET A 209 -11.17 -7.60 17.85
C MET A 209 -11.97 -6.40 17.32
N ALA A 210 -13.26 -6.58 17.10
CA ALA A 210 -14.17 -5.55 16.59
C ALA A 210 -14.41 -4.39 17.57
N ASP A 211 -14.12 -4.57 18.86
CA ASP A 211 -14.07 -3.50 19.87
C ASP A 211 -12.74 -2.72 19.85
N GLY A 212 -11.84 -3.06 18.93
CA GLY A 212 -10.51 -2.47 18.79
C GLY A 212 -9.47 -3.04 19.76
N SER A 213 -9.81 -3.99 20.62
CA SER A 213 -8.82 -4.69 21.47
C SER A 213 -7.92 -5.61 20.64
N VAL A 214 -6.68 -5.84 21.10
CA VAL A 214 -5.69 -6.66 20.38
C VAL A 214 -5.08 -7.68 21.33
N PRO A 215 -5.83 -8.74 21.70
CA PRO A 215 -5.35 -9.79 22.60
C PRO A 215 -4.26 -10.65 21.95
N TRP A 216 -3.34 -11.12 22.80
CA TRP A 216 -2.41 -12.18 22.43
C TRP A 216 -3.07 -13.54 22.57
N ILE A 217 -3.10 -14.32 21.49
CA ILE A 217 -3.58 -15.70 21.49
C ILE A 217 -2.37 -16.63 21.43
N SER A 218 -2.17 -17.43 22.48
CA SER A 218 -1.08 -18.39 22.55
C SER A 218 -1.30 -19.57 21.61
N ASN A 219 -0.23 -20.15 21.09
CA ASN A 219 -0.29 -21.39 20.32
C ASN A 219 -0.82 -22.61 21.12
N ASN A 220 -0.87 -22.49 22.45
CA ASN A 220 -1.45 -23.51 23.35
C ASN A 220 -2.94 -23.28 23.65
N VAL A 221 -3.59 -22.33 22.96
CA VAL A 221 -5.03 -22.08 23.13
C VAL A 221 -5.83 -23.34 22.78
N GLU A 222 -6.92 -23.60 23.49
CA GLU A 222 -7.83 -24.67 23.15
C GLU A 222 -8.44 -24.44 21.76
N GLU A 223 -8.44 -25.48 20.90
CA GLU A 223 -8.94 -25.39 19.51
C GLU A 223 -10.40 -24.91 19.44
N LYS A 224 -11.18 -25.19 20.49
CA LYS A 224 -12.56 -24.71 20.62
C LYS A 224 -12.64 -23.18 20.58
N VAL A 225 -11.71 -22.46 21.21
CA VAL A 225 -11.73 -20.99 21.24
C VAL A 225 -11.57 -20.42 19.84
N LEU A 226 -10.62 -20.94 19.05
CA LEU A 226 -10.42 -20.52 17.66
C LEU A 226 -11.61 -20.90 16.78
N SER A 227 -12.20 -22.08 17.02
CA SER A 227 -13.40 -22.53 16.32
C SER A 227 -14.62 -21.64 16.62
N ASP A 228 -14.79 -21.22 17.88
CA ASP A 228 -15.85 -20.30 18.30
C ASP A 228 -15.68 -18.92 17.62
N TYR A 229 -14.44 -18.41 17.54
CA TYR A 229 -14.14 -17.16 16.81
C TYR A 229 -14.34 -17.28 15.30
N ALA A 230 -14.01 -18.43 14.69
CA ALA A 230 -14.22 -18.67 13.28
C ALA A 230 -15.72 -18.76 12.91
N ALA A 231 -16.54 -19.25 13.84
CA ALA A 231 -17.98 -19.41 13.66
C ALA A 231 -18.82 -18.20 14.12
N ALA A 232 -18.19 -17.16 14.68
CA ALA A 232 -18.89 -15.98 15.19
C ALA A 232 -19.66 -15.25 14.07
N PRO A 233 -20.96 -14.96 14.24
CA PRO A 233 -21.76 -14.24 13.26
C PRO A 233 -21.28 -12.79 13.02
N PRO A 234 -21.53 -12.22 11.82
CA PRO A 234 -22.18 -12.87 10.66
C PRO A 234 -21.31 -13.97 10.05
N VAL A 235 -21.91 -14.92 9.31
CA VAL A 235 -21.15 -16.00 8.65
C VAL A 235 -21.33 -15.87 7.15
N ALA A 236 -20.23 -15.70 6.42
CA ALA A 236 -20.25 -15.58 4.97
C ALA A 236 -20.36 -16.98 4.32
N ASN A 237 -20.98 -17.05 3.15
CA ASN A 237 -21.09 -18.31 2.41
C ASN A 237 -19.78 -18.65 1.66
N ALA A 238 -19.68 -19.89 1.18
CA ALA A 238 -18.46 -20.39 0.54
C ALA A 238 -18.04 -19.59 -0.71
N ASP A 239 -19.00 -19.13 -1.52
CA ASP A 239 -18.72 -18.37 -2.74
C ASP A 239 -18.19 -16.96 -2.44
N GLN A 240 -18.70 -16.33 -1.39
CA GLN A 240 -18.26 -15.03 -0.91
C GLN A 240 -16.81 -15.05 -0.43
N ILE A 241 -16.41 -16.12 0.26
CA ILE A 241 -15.08 -16.24 0.88
C ILE A 241 -14.06 -16.93 -0.03
N ALA A 242 -14.47 -17.41 -1.21
CA ALA A 242 -13.58 -18.07 -2.16
C ALA A 242 -12.44 -17.13 -2.61
N VAL A 243 -11.20 -17.58 -2.40
CA VAL A 243 -9.98 -16.87 -2.77
C VAL A 243 -9.37 -17.52 -4.02
N PRO A 244 -9.00 -16.75 -5.05
CA PRO A 244 -8.27 -17.30 -6.20
C PRO A 244 -6.94 -17.91 -5.78
N SER A 245 -6.61 -19.08 -6.32
CA SER A 245 -5.30 -19.71 -6.09
C SER A 245 -4.19 -18.87 -6.75
N ARG A 246 -3.54 -18.02 -5.96
CA ARG A 246 -2.40 -17.20 -6.36
C ARG A 246 -1.34 -17.22 -5.28
N ARG A 247 -0.10 -17.47 -5.67
CA ARG A 247 1.07 -17.37 -4.79
C ARG A 247 1.94 -16.21 -5.24
N PHE A 248 2.56 -15.56 -4.27
CA PHE A 248 3.47 -14.45 -4.49
C PHE A 248 4.86 -14.85 -4.02
N GLU A 249 5.87 -14.55 -4.83
CA GLU A 249 7.26 -14.71 -4.42
C GLU A 249 7.73 -13.44 -3.72
N TYR A 250 8.53 -13.57 -2.67
CA TYR A 250 8.93 -12.45 -1.82
C TYR A 250 10.32 -11.92 -2.13
N SER A 251 10.54 -10.69 -1.68
CA SER A 251 11.81 -10.00 -1.67
C SER A 251 12.00 -9.29 -0.32
N THR A 252 13.23 -9.32 0.19
CA THR A 252 13.66 -8.58 1.38
C THR A 252 14.05 -7.14 1.05
N SER A 253 14.14 -6.82 -0.23
CA SER A 253 14.31 -5.47 -0.73
C SER A 253 13.18 -5.13 -1.69
N ILE A 254 12.73 -3.89 -1.62
CA ILE A 254 12.18 -3.24 -2.81
C ILE A 254 13.41 -2.74 -3.55
N GLU A 255 13.63 -3.11 -4.82
CA GLU A 255 14.67 -2.40 -5.59
C GLU A 255 14.35 -0.91 -5.47
N GLU A 256 15.29 -0.18 -4.88
CA GLU A 256 15.09 1.22 -4.54
C GLU A 256 14.59 1.97 -5.78
N TRP A 257 13.60 2.81 -5.56
CA TRP A 257 13.08 3.71 -6.57
C TRP A 257 14.23 4.42 -7.26
N VAL A 258 14.47 4.15 -8.54
CA VAL A 258 15.29 5.04 -9.34
C VAL A 258 14.38 6.20 -9.71
N ILE A 259 14.24 7.13 -8.76
CA ILE A 259 13.57 8.40 -9.00
C ILE A 259 14.57 9.27 -9.75
N ASP A 260 14.32 9.48 -11.03
CA ASP A 260 15.06 10.46 -11.79
C ASP A 260 14.28 11.78 -11.84
N TRP A 261 14.91 12.83 -11.31
CA TRP A 261 14.29 14.14 -11.13
C TRP A 261 14.52 15.00 -12.36
N ILE A 262 13.47 15.57 -12.94
CA ILE A 262 13.61 16.73 -13.82
C ILE A 262 13.26 17.99 -13.04
N ASP A 263 14.05 19.04 -13.20
CA ASP A 263 13.72 20.37 -12.68
C ASP A 263 13.06 21.16 -13.82
N LEU A 264 11.78 21.49 -13.64
CA LEU A 264 11.01 22.24 -14.62
C LEU A 264 11.19 23.76 -14.48
N ASP A 265 11.76 24.24 -13.37
CA ASP A 265 11.91 25.66 -13.05
C ASP A 265 13.39 26.08 -12.93
N LYS A 266 14.22 25.75 -13.93
CA LYS A 266 15.53 26.39 -14.09
C LYS A 266 15.36 27.86 -14.54
N ASN A 267 14.96 28.74 -13.62
CA ASN A 267 15.41 30.12 -13.66
C ASN A 267 16.59 30.23 -12.68
N ASP A 268 17.80 30.22 -13.25
CA ASP A 268 18.99 30.69 -12.58
C ASP A 268 18.76 32.19 -12.26
N ASP A 269 18.53 32.53 -10.97
CA ASP A 269 18.94 33.79 -10.31
C ASP A 269 18.18 34.09 -9.00
N GLU A 270 17.07 33.42 -8.70
CA GLU A 270 16.37 33.59 -7.41
C GLU A 270 16.03 32.24 -6.77
N GLY A 271 16.81 31.87 -5.75
CA GLY A 271 16.87 30.54 -5.13
C GLY A 271 15.63 30.03 -4.37
N TRP A 272 14.41 30.38 -4.80
CA TRP A 272 13.16 30.02 -4.11
C TRP A 272 11.98 29.64 -5.02
N ALA A 273 12.18 29.42 -6.34
CA ALA A 273 11.09 28.93 -7.19
C ALA A 273 10.67 27.49 -6.83
N ALA A 274 9.36 27.23 -6.88
CA ALA A 274 8.72 25.97 -6.48
C ALA A 274 8.96 24.87 -7.53
N SER A 275 10.18 24.32 -7.60
CA SER A 275 10.53 23.28 -8.58
C SER A 275 9.49 22.15 -8.59
N GLU A 276 8.85 21.95 -9.74
CA GLU A 276 8.09 20.73 -10.00
C GLU A 276 9.03 19.62 -10.43
N TYR A 277 8.83 18.48 -9.80
CA TYR A 277 9.62 17.29 -9.94
C TYR A 277 8.81 16.19 -10.58
N ILE A 278 9.46 15.49 -11.51
CA ILE A 278 8.97 14.23 -12.03
C ILE A 278 9.51 13.09 -11.20
N VAL A 279 8.60 12.27 -10.69
CA VAL A 279 8.94 10.93 -10.23
C VAL A 279 8.67 9.99 -11.39
N THR A 280 9.74 9.48 -12.00
CA THR A 280 9.62 8.28 -12.83
C THR A 280 9.84 7.06 -11.98
N ASP A 281 8.92 6.10 -12.03
CA ASP A 281 9.33 4.72 -11.78
C ASP A 281 9.90 4.19 -13.09
N ILE A 282 11.22 4.07 -13.21
CA ILE A 282 11.86 3.57 -14.42
C ILE A 282 11.42 2.14 -14.79
N ARG A 283 10.91 1.35 -13.84
CA ARG A 283 10.42 -0.02 -14.10
C ARG A 283 9.08 0.06 -14.80
N PHE A 284 8.19 0.92 -14.30
CA PHE A 284 6.84 1.06 -14.84
C PHE A 284 6.72 2.17 -15.87
N HIS A 285 7.77 2.92 -16.15
CA HIS A 285 7.80 4.07 -17.06
C HIS A 285 6.68 5.11 -16.78
N SER A 286 6.22 5.19 -15.53
CA SER A 286 5.17 6.13 -15.12
C SER A 286 5.79 7.44 -14.68
N VAL A 287 5.34 8.55 -15.27
CA VAL A 287 5.72 9.92 -14.90
C VAL A 287 4.63 10.53 -14.02
N ILE A 288 5.00 10.94 -12.82
CA ILE A 288 4.11 11.65 -11.89
C ILE A 288 4.71 13.02 -11.58
N PHE A 289 3.91 14.07 -11.74
CA PHE A 289 4.30 15.44 -11.40
C PHE A 289 4.06 15.73 -9.92
N ARG A 290 5.04 16.34 -9.24
CA ARG A 290 4.95 16.76 -7.84
C ARG A 290 5.59 18.14 -7.62
N SER A 291 4.90 19.01 -6.88
CA SER A 291 5.51 20.21 -6.30
C SER A 291 6.48 19.83 -5.17
N LYS A 292 7.64 20.50 -5.12
CA LYS A 292 8.66 20.37 -4.05
C LYS A 292 8.13 20.73 -2.66
N MET A 293 7.17 21.65 -2.57
CA MET A 293 6.59 22.09 -1.31
C MET A 293 5.16 21.55 -1.15
N LYS A 294 4.91 20.76 -0.09
CA LYS A 294 3.59 20.20 0.23
C LYS A 294 2.47 21.25 0.37
N SER A 295 2.81 22.51 0.61
CA SER A 295 1.88 23.61 0.89
C SER A 295 1.73 24.63 -0.25
N THR A 296 2.48 24.49 -1.35
CA THR A 296 2.45 25.44 -2.46
C THR A 296 1.81 24.77 -3.67
N PRO A 297 0.64 25.23 -4.14
CA PRO A 297 0.09 24.78 -5.42
C PRO A 297 1.16 24.95 -6.49
N GLY A 298 1.45 23.88 -7.23
CA GLY A 298 2.29 23.95 -8.42
C GLY A 298 1.68 24.86 -9.48
N ARG A 299 2.47 25.31 -10.45
CA ARG A 299 1.93 26.04 -11.61
C ARG A 299 1.45 25.01 -12.63
N ALA A 300 0.38 25.29 -13.37
CA ALA A 300 0.01 24.41 -14.47
C ALA A 300 1.19 24.23 -15.44
N LEU A 301 1.48 22.98 -15.80
CA LEU A 301 2.54 22.67 -16.76
C LEU A 301 2.16 23.19 -18.14
N ASN A 302 3.15 23.74 -18.83
CA ASN A 302 3.01 24.15 -20.22
C ASN A 302 3.64 23.12 -21.18
N ALA A 303 3.47 23.32 -22.48
CA ALA A 303 4.02 22.44 -23.50
C ALA A 303 5.55 22.29 -23.44
N ALA A 304 6.29 23.32 -23.02
CA ALA A 304 7.74 23.23 -22.87
C ALA A 304 8.14 22.30 -21.70
N ASP A 305 7.39 22.32 -20.61
CA ASP A 305 7.60 21.40 -19.49
C ASP A 305 7.33 19.96 -19.92
N VAL A 306 6.18 19.70 -20.58
CA VAL A 306 5.82 18.39 -21.12
C VAL A 306 6.84 17.91 -22.15
N ARG A 307 7.44 18.80 -22.94
CA ARG A 307 8.48 18.44 -23.91
C ARG A 307 9.78 18.03 -23.22
N ARG A 308 10.18 18.74 -22.16
CA ARG A 308 11.33 18.32 -21.34
C ARG A 308 11.12 16.91 -20.76
N VAL A 309 9.88 16.56 -20.40
CA VAL A 309 9.52 15.19 -19.99
C VAL A 309 9.72 14.21 -21.13
N ALA A 310 9.20 14.53 -22.32
CA ALA A 310 9.29 13.67 -23.50
C ALA A 310 10.75 13.36 -23.87
N ASP A 311 11.60 14.40 -23.83
CA ASP A 311 13.03 14.29 -24.15
C ASP A 311 13.78 13.44 -23.12
N LYS A 312 13.50 13.65 -21.84
CA LYS A 312 14.18 12.93 -20.76
C LYS A 312 13.67 11.50 -20.58
N PHE A 313 12.37 11.30 -20.76
CA PHE A 313 11.68 10.03 -20.51
C PHE A 313 10.91 9.55 -21.76
N PRO A 314 11.61 9.27 -22.88
CA PRO A 314 10.97 8.91 -24.15
C PRO A 314 10.22 7.57 -24.10
N LYS A 315 10.45 6.78 -23.06
CA LYS A 315 9.78 5.49 -22.83
C LYS A 315 8.56 5.60 -21.92
N ALA A 316 8.20 6.79 -21.45
CA ALA A 316 7.08 7.00 -20.55
C ALA A 316 5.79 6.36 -21.11
N ASN A 317 5.10 5.60 -20.27
CA ASN A 317 3.83 4.94 -20.62
C ASN A 317 2.61 5.59 -19.95
N SER A 318 2.82 6.36 -18.88
CA SER A 318 1.77 7.13 -18.24
C SER A 318 2.25 8.49 -17.81
N LEU A 319 1.36 9.47 -17.91
CA LEU A 319 1.58 10.85 -17.49
C LEU A 319 0.41 11.27 -16.60
N GLN A 320 0.70 11.60 -15.34
CA GLN A 320 -0.34 11.85 -14.34
C GLN A 320 -0.12 13.17 -13.58
N ARG A 321 -1.24 13.92 -13.44
CA ARG A 321 -1.49 15.04 -12.50
C ARG A 321 -1.12 16.45 -12.99
N ASP A 322 -1.94 17.45 -12.59
CA ASP A 322 -1.74 18.91 -12.60
C ASP A 322 -1.30 19.61 -13.90
N PHE A 323 -1.81 19.17 -15.06
CA PHE A 323 -1.70 19.96 -16.29
C PHE A 323 -3.02 20.05 -17.04
N VAL A 324 -3.15 21.14 -17.78
CA VAL A 324 -4.24 21.37 -18.73
C VAL A 324 -3.76 20.87 -20.08
N ILE A 325 -4.58 20.07 -20.76
CA ILE A 325 -4.31 19.67 -22.14
C ILE A 325 -4.89 20.77 -23.03
N ASP A 326 -4.03 21.70 -23.43
CA ASP A 326 -4.27 22.65 -24.51
C ASP A 326 -3.71 22.14 -25.85
N ASP A 327 -3.88 22.93 -26.91
CA ASP A 327 -3.43 22.56 -28.26
C ASP A 327 -1.91 22.35 -28.37
N ASP A 328 -1.10 23.04 -27.56
CA ASP A 328 0.36 22.92 -27.61
C ASP A 328 0.80 21.69 -26.82
N VAL A 329 0.22 21.45 -25.64
CA VAL A 329 0.44 20.25 -24.84
C VAL A 329 0.00 19.00 -25.61
N ALA A 330 -1.17 19.04 -26.26
CA ALA A 330 -1.68 17.92 -27.05
C ALA A 330 -0.72 17.49 -28.18
N GLU A 331 -0.07 18.45 -28.85
CA GLU A 331 0.95 18.17 -29.87
C GLU A 331 2.16 17.46 -29.26
N VAL A 332 2.64 17.93 -28.10
CA VAL A 332 3.76 17.27 -27.41
C VAL A 332 3.38 15.87 -26.94
N LEU A 333 2.16 15.67 -26.43
CA LEU A 333 1.66 14.35 -26.04
C LEU A 333 1.64 13.36 -27.21
N ALA A 334 1.32 13.84 -28.42
CA ALA A 334 1.33 13.04 -29.65
C ALA A 334 2.73 12.58 -30.07
N GLU A 335 3.80 13.24 -29.62
CA GLU A 335 5.18 12.85 -29.89
C GLU A 335 5.59 11.58 -29.10
N PHE A 336 4.90 11.25 -28.00
CA PHE A 336 5.21 10.06 -27.21
C PHE A 336 4.77 8.77 -27.92
N LYS A 337 5.75 7.93 -28.25
CA LYS A 337 5.50 6.64 -28.93
C LYS A 337 4.82 5.58 -28.05
N ARG A 338 4.92 5.69 -26.72
CA ARG A 338 4.49 4.66 -25.76
C ARG A 338 3.48 5.14 -24.73
N LEU A 339 3.10 6.42 -24.78
CA LEU A 339 2.22 7.00 -23.78
C LEU A 339 0.81 6.46 -23.94
N ALA A 340 0.43 5.59 -23.01
CA ALA A 340 -0.83 4.85 -23.04
C ALA A 340 -1.87 5.40 -22.08
N TYR A 341 -1.45 6.03 -20.99
CA TYR A 341 -2.35 6.52 -19.96
C TYR A 341 -2.07 8.00 -19.64
N VAL A 342 -3.07 8.85 -19.84
CA VAL A 342 -2.96 10.28 -19.56
C VAL A 342 -4.03 10.67 -18.56
N ARG A 343 -3.60 11.26 -17.43
CA ARG A 343 -4.50 11.89 -16.47
C ARG A 343 -4.15 13.36 -16.31
N ALA A 344 -5.08 14.24 -16.64
CA ALA A 344 -4.90 15.69 -16.63
C ALA A 344 -6.03 16.40 -15.86
N GLN A 345 -5.83 17.68 -15.54
CA GLN A 345 -6.82 18.50 -14.83
C GLN A 345 -8.00 18.85 -15.73
N SER A 346 -7.74 19.27 -16.96
CA SER A 346 -8.78 19.59 -17.92
C SER A 346 -8.31 19.41 -19.36
N LEU A 347 -9.28 19.31 -20.27
CA LEU A 347 -9.08 19.26 -21.71
C LEU A 347 -9.70 20.52 -22.32
N ILE A 348 -8.85 21.42 -22.84
CA ILE A 348 -9.26 22.69 -23.44
C ILE A 348 -8.57 22.81 -24.80
N VAL A 349 -9.13 22.13 -25.81
CA VAL A 349 -8.51 22.00 -27.13
C VAL A 349 -9.39 22.55 -28.24
N SER A 350 -8.78 23.02 -29.31
CA SER A 350 -9.43 23.22 -30.60
C SER A 350 -9.37 21.94 -31.44
N GLU A 351 -9.84 22.02 -32.69
CA GLU A 351 -9.66 20.94 -33.68
C GLU A 351 -8.19 20.52 -33.85
N ARG A 352 -7.24 21.44 -33.62
CA ARG A 352 -5.81 21.15 -33.69
C ARG A 352 -5.39 20.18 -32.58
N GLY A 353 -5.70 20.50 -31.32
CA GLY A 353 -5.39 19.63 -30.19
C GLY A 353 -6.14 18.30 -30.24
N LEU A 354 -7.41 18.30 -30.66
CA LEU A 354 -8.16 17.07 -30.92
C LEU A 354 -7.45 16.17 -31.94
N SER A 355 -7.00 16.75 -33.06
CA SER A 355 -6.26 16.02 -34.10
C SER A 355 -4.93 15.46 -33.58
N ALA A 356 -4.25 16.18 -32.69
CA ALA A 356 -3.04 15.69 -32.05
C ALA A 356 -3.30 14.47 -31.16
N ILE A 357 -4.32 14.53 -30.28
CA ILE A 357 -4.69 13.41 -29.40
C ILE A 357 -5.09 12.18 -30.20
N LYS A 358 -5.86 12.36 -31.30
CA LYS A 358 -6.26 11.26 -32.20
C LYS A 358 -5.08 10.54 -32.84
N ARG A 359 -3.92 11.20 -32.98
CA ARG A 359 -2.69 10.61 -33.55
C ARG A 359 -1.84 9.87 -32.52
N MET A 360 -2.18 9.93 -31.22
CA MET A 360 -1.41 9.25 -30.18
C MET A 360 -1.43 7.73 -30.39
N PRO A 361 -0.29 7.09 -30.72
CA PRO A 361 -0.27 5.74 -31.26
C PRO A 361 -0.55 4.64 -30.22
N ALA A 362 -0.36 4.95 -28.94
CA ALA A 362 -0.45 3.99 -27.84
C ALA A 362 -1.56 4.32 -26.83
N LEU A 363 -2.33 5.39 -27.05
CA LEU A 363 -3.28 5.90 -26.07
C LEU A 363 -4.40 4.87 -25.81
N LYS A 364 -4.50 4.41 -24.57
CA LYS A 364 -5.52 3.48 -24.07
C LYS A 364 -6.49 4.15 -23.10
N MET A 365 -6.06 5.21 -22.42
CA MET A 365 -6.89 5.92 -21.46
C MET A 365 -6.56 7.41 -21.43
N LEU A 366 -7.61 8.23 -21.50
CA LEU A 366 -7.57 9.66 -21.24
C LEU A 366 -8.60 10.00 -20.15
N ARG A 367 -8.11 10.37 -18.97
CA ARG A 367 -8.95 10.87 -17.86
C ARG A 367 -8.66 12.33 -17.61
N VAL A 368 -9.70 13.15 -17.57
CA VAL A 368 -9.57 14.58 -17.29
C VAL A 368 -10.54 14.99 -16.18
N GLY A 369 -10.19 16.01 -15.41
CA GLY A 369 -11.12 16.58 -14.42
C GLY A 369 -12.29 17.26 -15.12
N GLU A 370 -12.01 18.14 -16.08
CA GLU A 370 -13.02 18.91 -16.81
C GLU A 370 -12.82 18.83 -18.33
N ALA A 371 -13.90 18.71 -19.10
CA ALA A 371 -13.86 18.76 -20.57
C ALA A 371 -15.23 19.14 -21.16
N ARG A 372 -15.25 19.66 -22.38
CA ARG A 372 -16.50 19.87 -23.14
C ARG A 372 -17.08 18.56 -23.63
N ALA A 373 -18.40 18.44 -23.61
CA ALA A 373 -19.10 17.25 -24.09
C ALA A 373 -18.76 16.91 -25.55
N ALA A 374 -18.68 17.92 -26.42
CA ALA A 374 -18.34 17.77 -27.84
C ALA A 374 -16.94 17.15 -28.05
N ASP A 375 -15.94 17.62 -27.30
CA ASP A 375 -14.56 17.12 -27.40
C ASP A 375 -14.47 15.65 -26.97
N LEU A 376 -15.15 15.29 -25.88
CA LEU A 376 -15.20 13.89 -25.41
C LEU A 376 -15.88 12.98 -26.43
N ALA A 377 -16.98 13.43 -27.05
CA ALA A 377 -17.69 12.67 -28.07
C ALA A 377 -16.80 12.44 -29.30
N ALA A 378 -16.16 13.50 -29.81
CA ALA A 378 -15.27 13.44 -30.97
C ALA A 378 -14.06 12.51 -30.74
N LEU A 379 -13.51 12.49 -29.52
CA LEU A 379 -12.43 11.57 -29.18
C LEU A 379 -12.90 10.12 -29.04
N ARG A 380 -14.06 9.87 -28.44
CA ARG A 380 -14.63 8.51 -28.30
C ARG A 380 -14.97 7.89 -29.66
N GLU A 381 -15.45 8.70 -30.59
CA GLU A 381 -15.70 8.26 -31.97
C GLU A 381 -14.40 7.91 -32.70
N ALA A 382 -13.37 8.75 -32.58
CA ALA A 382 -12.10 8.55 -33.26
C ALA A 382 -11.23 7.45 -32.64
N LEU A 383 -11.39 7.16 -31.34
CA LEU A 383 -10.58 6.22 -30.57
C LEU A 383 -11.46 5.20 -29.83
N PRO A 384 -12.16 4.30 -30.55
CA PRO A 384 -13.14 3.39 -29.95
C PRO A 384 -12.56 2.37 -28.96
N GLY A 385 -11.24 2.13 -28.99
CA GLY A 385 -10.52 1.27 -28.03
C GLY A 385 -9.92 2.01 -26.84
N CYS A 386 -10.11 3.34 -26.76
CA CYS A 386 -9.57 4.18 -25.69
C CYS A 386 -10.65 4.49 -24.66
N GLU A 387 -10.32 4.31 -23.38
CA GLU A 387 -11.19 4.72 -22.28
C GLU A 387 -11.08 6.23 -22.05
N ILE A 388 -12.14 6.98 -22.41
CA ILE A 388 -12.16 8.44 -22.32
C ILE A 388 -13.22 8.90 -21.32
N ARG A 389 -12.77 9.52 -20.22
CA ARG A 389 -13.64 9.97 -19.12
C ARG A 389 -13.29 11.38 -18.65
N ALA A 390 -14.31 12.11 -18.23
CA ALA A 390 -14.18 13.37 -17.51
C ALA A 390 -14.96 13.30 -16.19
N HIS A 391 -14.47 13.95 -15.13
CA HIS A 391 -15.19 14.03 -13.86
C HIS A 391 -16.36 15.03 -13.93
N SER A 392 -16.12 16.19 -14.53
CA SER A 392 -17.09 17.24 -14.82
C SER A 392 -17.13 17.48 -16.32
N VAL A 393 -18.34 17.64 -16.86
CA VAL A 393 -18.57 17.90 -18.28
C VAL A 393 -19.31 19.22 -18.41
N SER A 394 -18.75 20.18 -19.14
CA SER A 394 -19.44 21.42 -19.47
C SER A 394 -20.29 21.21 -20.73
N GLU A 395 -21.51 21.75 -20.70
CA GLU A 395 -22.27 22.02 -21.94
C GLU A 395 -21.62 23.22 -22.66
N ASP A 396 -21.74 23.25 -23.98
CA ASP A 396 -20.97 24.11 -24.89
C ASP A 396 -20.98 25.61 -24.53
#